data_AF-A0A432E0X0-F1
#
_entry.id   AF-A0A432E0X0-F1
#
_cell.length_a   1.000
_cell.length_b   1.000
_cell.length_c   1.000
_cell.angle_alpha   90.00
_cell.angle_beta   90.00
_cell.angle_gamma   90.00
#
_symmetry.space_group_name_H-M   'P 1'
#
loop_
_entity.id
_entity.type
_entity.pdbx_description
1 polymer ?
#
loop_
_entity_poly.entity_id
_entity_poly.type
_entity_poly.pdbx_seq_one_letter_code
_entity_poly.pdbx_strand_id
1 'polypeptide(L)'
;MSFMKNVLICASLLSSVLIFAQERDSTKSNHIEEIVVNGRYYKKYVEKQGSSSLRLDEALIKIPQNISIITNKALEDQQVTTLSDGVLRNVAGAQRLEHWGDMYTRVNMRGSRAAAFMNGVNVTSNWVR
;
A
#
# COMPACT_ATOMS: atom_id res chain seq x y z
N MET A 1 -55.01 -64.33 6.85
CA MET A 1 -54.79 -63.44 8.01
C MET A 1 -53.33 -62.97 8.20
N SER A 2 -52.32 -63.58 7.56
CA SER A 2 -50.89 -63.25 7.79
C SER A 2 -50.40 -62.00 7.01
N PHE A 3 -50.88 -61.80 5.78
CA PHE A 3 -50.40 -60.73 4.89
C PHE A 3 -50.64 -59.30 5.42
N MET A 4 -51.84 -59.01 5.92
CA MET A 4 -52.17 -57.70 6.48
C MET A 4 -51.39 -57.39 7.78
N LYS A 5 -51.06 -58.42 8.56
CA LYS A 5 -50.31 -58.25 9.82
C LYS A 5 -48.85 -57.87 9.55
N ASN A 6 -48.24 -58.42 8.50
CA ASN A 6 -46.89 -58.07 8.09
C ASN A 6 -46.79 -56.66 7.50
N VAL A 7 -47.79 -56.22 6.74
CA VAL A 7 -47.86 -54.85 6.20
C VAL A 7 -47.99 -53.81 7.33
N LEU A 8 -48.81 -54.10 8.36
CA LEU A 8 -48.95 -53.26 9.54
C LEU A 8 -47.64 -53.14 10.34
N ILE A 9 -46.86 -54.21 10.43
CA ILE A 9 -45.54 -54.21 11.10
C ILE A 9 -44.51 -53.39 10.29
N CYS A 10 -44.52 -53.48 8.97
CA CYS A 10 -43.63 -52.66 8.14
C CYS A 10 -43.99 -51.16 8.23
N ALA A 11 -45.28 -50.82 8.25
CA ALA A 11 -45.74 -49.43 8.35
C ALA A 11 -45.37 -48.77 9.70
N SER A 12 -45.43 -49.52 10.81
CA SER A 12 -45.02 -49.00 12.11
C SER A 12 -43.52 -48.76 12.21
N LEU A 13 -42.70 -49.67 11.63
CA LEU A 13 -41.25 -49.54 11.54
C LEU A 13 -40.81 -48.38 10.63
N LEU A 14 -41.53 -48.10 9.55
CA LEU A 14 -41.26 -46.96 8.67
C LEU A 14 -41.58 -45.62 9.35
N SER A 15 -42.64 -45.55 10.17
CA SER A 15 -43.02 -44.31 10.85
C SER A 15 -42.01 -43.88 11.92
N SER A 16 -41.36 -44.84 12.61
CA SER A 16 -40.37 -44.52 13.63
C SER A 16 -39.09 -43.94 13.03
N VAL A 17 -38.67 -44.41 11.85
CA VAL A 17 -37.49 -43.90 11.13
C VAL A 17 -37.67 -42.44 10.70
N LEU A 18 -38.89 -42.04 10.32
CA LEU A 18 -39.18 -40.65 9.93
C LEU A 18 -39.03 -39.66 11.09
N ILE A 19 -39.33 -40.08 12.33
CA ILE A 19 -39.23 -39.23 13.53
C ILE A 19 -37.76 -39.02 13.95
N PHE A 20 -36.90 -40.03 13.76
CA PHE A 20 -35.47 -39.93 14.09
C PHE A 20 -34.60 -39.34 12.97
N ALA A 21 -35.08 -39.28 11.72
CA ALA A 21 -34.33 -38.75 10.58
C ALA A 21 -34.48 -37.22 10.38
N GLN A 22 -35.45 -36.58 11.04
CA GLN A 22 -35.53 -35.12 11.05
C GLN A 22 -34.48 -34.54 11.99
N GLU A 23 -33.28 -34.33 11.47
CA GLU A 23 -32.30 -33.40 12.06
C GLU A 23 -32.97 -32.03 12.14
N ARG A 24 -33.20 -31.53 13.35
CA ARG A 24 -33.78 -30.20 13.55
C ARG A 24 -32.71 -29.17 13.22
N ASP A 25 -32.62 -28.79 11.95
CA ASP A 25 -31.76 -27.68 11.55
C ASP A 25 -32.33 -26.40 12.16
N SER A 26 -31.74 -26.01 13.28
CA SER A 26 -32.02 -24.75 13.93
C SER A 26 -31.45 -23.68 13.02
N THR A 27 -32.31 -22.94 12.32
CA THR A 27 -31.94 -21.68 11.66
C THR A 27 -31.59 -20.64 12.72
N LYS A 28 -30.45 -20.82 13.40
CA LYS A 28 -29.81 -19.75 14.15
C LYS A 28 -29.37 -18.75 13.10
N SER A 29 -30.22 -17.76 12.88
CA SER A 29 -29.83 -16.52 12.22
C SER A 29 -28.74 -15.90 13.10
N ASN A 30 -27.50 -16.28 12.83
CA ASN A 30 -26.34 -15.65 13.43
C ASN A 30 -26.40 -14.20 12.97
N HIS A 31 -26.78 -13.30 13.88
CA HIS A 31 -26.69 -11.87 13.64
C HIS A 31 -25.23 -11.56 13.34
N ILE A 32 -24.94 -11.17 12.11
CA ILE A 32 -23.60 -10.73 11.72
C ILE A 32 -23.42 -9.35 12.33
N GLU A 33 -22.46 -9.24 13.23
CA GLU A 33 -22.10 -7.97 13.85
C GLU A 33 -21.42 -7.07 12.82
N GLU A 34 -21.96 -5.86 12.62
CA GLU A 34 -21.36 -4.87 11.73
C GLU A 34 -20.09 -4.31 12.37
N ILE A 35 -18.96 -4.54 11.73
CA ILE A 35 -17.67 -3.99 12.17
C ILE A 35 -17.31 -2.82 11.25
N VAL A 36 -17.38 -1.60 11.80
CA VAL A 36 -16.94 -0.40 11.08
C VAL A 36 -15.42 -0.26 11.21
N VAL A 37 -14.69 -0.61 10.15
CA VAL A 37 -13.24 -0.40 10.08
C VAL A 37 -12.97 1.04 9.63
N ASN A 38 -12.70 1.91 10.59
CA ASN A 38 -12.30 3.28 10.33
C ASN A 38 -10.81 3.35 9.95
N GLY A 39 -10.52 3.29 8.65
CA GLY A 39 -9.19 3.58 8.12
C GLY A 39 -8.93 5.09 8.15
N ARG A 40 -7.84 5.53 8.79
CA ARG A 40 -7.37 6.92 8.63
C ARG A 40 -6.64 7.04 7.30
N TYR A 41 -7.18 7.84 6.37
CA TYR A 41 -6.50 8.19 5.13
C TYR A 41 -5.34 9.14 5.44
N TYR A 42 -4.18 8.56 5.76
CA TYR A 42 -2.95 9.32 5.82
C TYR A 42 -2.47 9.55 4.39
N LYS A 43 -2.21 10.82 4.01
CA LYS A 43 -1.52 11.15 2.76
C LYS A 43 -0.05 10.71 2.87
N LYS A 44 0.19 9.40 2.81
CA LYS A 44 1.48 8.78 3.15
C LYS A 44 2.63 9.23 2.25
N TYR A 45 2.35 9.67 1.02
CA TYR A 45 3.37 9.99 0.02
C TYR A 45 3.33 11.44 -0.48
N VAL A 46 2.46 12.30 0.05
CA VAL A 46 2.25 13.67 -0.46
C VAL A 46 2.51 14.70 0.61
N GLU A 47 3.56 15.49 0.40
CA GLU A 47 3.86 16.68 1.20
C GLU A 47 3.26 17.94 0.59
N LYS A 48 2.81 18.86 1.46
CA LYS A 48 2.24 20.16 1.06
C LYS A 48 3.17 21.34 1.33
N GLN A 49 4.24 21.12 2.08
CA GLN A 49 5.21 22.12 2.48
C GLN A 49 6.61 21.61 2.13
N GLY A 50 7.49 22.53 1.72
CA GLY A 50 8.89 22.22 1.46
C GLY A 50 9.72 22.14 2.75
N SER A 51 11.01 21.83 2.61
CA SER A 51 11.97 21.94 3.71
C SER A 51 12.20 23.41 4.07
N SER A 52 12.21 23.73 5.37
CA SER A 52 12.55 25.06 5.88
C SER A 52 13.96 25.52 5.47
N SER A 53 14.89 24.59 5.27
CA SER A 53 16.25 24.88 4.80
C SER A 53 16.31 25.44 3.37
N LEU A 54 15.26 25.24 2.56
CA LEU A 54 15.20 25.72 1.18
C LEU A 54 14.74 27.19 1.08
N ARG A 55 14.40 27.83 2.22
CA ARG A 55 13.90 29.22 2.29
C ARG A 55 12.65 29.45 1.42
N LEU A 56 11.85 28.41 1.24
CA LEU A 56 10.56 28.42 0.55
C LEU A 56 9.45 28.45 1.61
N ASP A 57 9.25 29.60 2.25
CA ASP A 57 8.29 29.80 3.36
C ASP A 57 6.84 29.96 2.87
N GLU A 58 6.40 29.08 1.96
CA GLU A 58 5.03 29.06 1.48
C GLU A 58 4.56 27.65 1.10
N ALA A 59 3.25 27.48 0.96
CA ALA A 59 2.67 26.22 0.52
C ALA A 59 3.07 25.92 -0.93
N LEU A 60 3.38 24.65 -1.24
CA LEU A 60 3.93 24.26 -2.56
C LEU A 60 3.05 24.69 -3.75
N ILE A 61 1.73 24.74 -3.57
CA ILE A 61 0.79 25.15 -4.63
C ILE A 61 0.90 26.63 -5.02
N LYS A 62 1.49 27.46 -4.15
CA LYS A 62 1.66 28.90 -4.39
C LYS A 62 3.00 29.22 -5.06
N ILE A 63 3.95 28.30 -5.00
CA ILE A 63 5.28 28.49 -5.59
C ILE A 63 5.18 28.32 -7.11
N PRO A 64 5.63 29.29 -7.93
CA PRO A 64 5.61 29.18 -9.39
C PRO A 64 6.78 28.32 -9.92
N GLN A 65 7.06 27.19 -9.29
CA GLN A 65 8.15 26.27 -9.63
C GLN A 65 7.65 24.81 -9.60
N ASN A 66 8.15 23.99 -10.52
CA ASN A 66 7.94 22.55 -10.45
C ASN A 66 8.81 21.96 -9.34
N ILE A 67 8.17 21.51 -8.25
CA ILE A 67 8.80 20.90 -7.08
C ILE A 67 8.21 19.49 -6.91
N SER A 68 9.09 18.49 -6.78
CA SER A 68 8.73 17.11 -6.43
C SER A 68 9.36 16.76 -5.09
N ILE A 69 8.55 16.28 -4.14
CA ILE A 69 9.03 15.85 -2.82
C ILE A 69 8.84 14.35 -2.71
N ILE A 70 9.91 13.65 -2.35
CA ILE A 70 9.88 12.22 -2.05
C ILE A 70 9.85 12.08 -0.53
N THR A 71 8.80 11.43 -0.02
CA THR A 71 8.64 11.19 1.41
C THR A 71 9.51 10.02 1.88
N ASN A 72 9.87 10.02 3.16
CA ASN A 72 10.55 8.88 3.78
C ASN A 72 9.74 7.58 3.62
N LYS A 73 8.40 7.66 3.75
CA LYS A 73 7.52 6.50 3.62
C LYS A 73 7.58 5.90 2.21
N ALA A 74 7.64 6.72 1.17
CA ALA A 74 7.77 6.24 -0.21
C ALA A 74 9.09 5.49 -0.43
N LEU A 75 10.20 5.99 0.12
CA LEU A 75 11.50 5.33 0.04
C LEU A 75 11.51 4.00 0.82
N GLU A 76 10.91 3.99 2.01
CA GLU A 76 10.80 2.80 2.86
C GLU A 76 9.98 1.69 2.19
N ASP A 77 8.80 2.02 1.63
CA ASP A 77 7.94 1.03 0.96
C ASP A 77 8.57 0.48 -0.33
N GLN A 78 9.44 1.26 -0.97
CA GLN A 78 10.21 0.85 -2.14
C GLN A 78 11.53 0.15 -1.77
N GLN A 79 11.86 0.00 -0.48
CA GLN A 79 13.10 -0.57 0.02
C GLN A 79 14.35 0.11 -0.56
N VAL A 80 14.29 1.43 -0.74
CA VAL A 80 15.39 2.22 -1.30
C VAL A 80 16.44 2.42 -0.23
N THR A 81 17.61 1.79 -0.40
CA THR A 81 18.74 1.90 0.53
C THR A 81 19.79 2.90 0.08
N THR A 82 19.79 3.29 -1.21
CA THR A 82 20.80 4.17 -1.79
C THR A 82 20.18 5.23 -2.71
N LEU A 83 20.85 6.37 -2.85
CA LEU A 83 20.40 7.47 -3.72
C LEU A 83 20.47 7.10 -5.21
N SER A 84 21.29 6.12 -5.59
CA SER A 84 21.52 5.76 -7.00
C SER A 84 20.43 4.84 -7.56
N ASP A 85 19.76 4.05 -6.71
CA ASP A 85 18.87 2.98 -7.12
C ASP A 85 17.39 3.42 -7.21
N GLY A 86 16.85 4.01 -6.14
CA GLY A 86 15.40 4.18 -6.03
C GLY A 86 14.89 5.62 -6.04
N VAL A 87 15.71 6.60 -5.63
CA VAL A 87 15.25 7.99 -5.47
C VAL A 87 14.76 8.59 -6.80
N LEU A 88 15.53 8.38 -7.87
CA LEU A 88 15.24 8.99 -9.17
C LEU A 88 14.04 8.37 -9.90
N ARG A 89 13.61 7.16 -9.52
CA ARG A 89 12.39 6.53 -10.08
C ARG A 89 11.12 7.34 -9.76
N ASN A 90 11.17 8.17 -8.73
CA ASN A 90 10.05 8.97 -8.26
C ASN A 90 9.98 10.38 -8.89
N VAL A 91 10.99 10.80 -9.67
CA VAL A 91 11.09 12.17 -10.20
C VAL A 91 11.11 12.17 -11.72
N ALA A 92 10.07 12.76 -12.32
CA ALA A 92 10.01 12.92 -13.77
C ALA A 92 11.09 13.89 -14.27
N GLY A 93 11.79 13.51 -15.35
CA GLY A 93 12.81 14.36 -15.98
C GLY A 93 14.15 14.45 -15.23
N ALA A 94 14.35 13.61 -14.21
CA ALA A 94 15.64 13.39 -13.58
C ALA A 94 16.26 12.10 -14.13
N GLN A 95 17.55 12.16 -14.48
CA GLN A 95 18.30 11.03 -15.01
C GLN A 95 19.62 10.91 -14.27
N ARG A 96 20.02 9.68 -14.00
CA ARG A 96 21.35 9.40 -13.45
C ARG A 96 22.35 9.28 -14.59
N LEU A 97 23.50 9.93 -14.45
CA LEU A 97 24.64 9.66 -15.32
C LEU A 97 25.55 8.66 -14.58
N GLU A 98 25.58 7.42 -15.07
CA GLU A 98 26.37 6.33 -14.50
C GLU A 98 27.83 6.48 -14.90
N HIS A 99 28.75 6.41 -13.92
CA HIS A 99 30.19 6.30 -14.21
C HIS A 99 30.93 5.37 -13.24
N TRP A 100 30.41 5.13 -12.02
CA TRP A 100 31.08 4.33 -10.99
C TRP A 100 30.12 3.51 -10.09
N GLY A 101 28.97 3.10 -10.63
CA GLY A 101 27.97 2.34 -9.86
C GLY A 101 27.38 3.18 -8.73
N ASP A 102 27.26 2.59 -7.54
CA ASP A 102 26.61 3.21 -6.37
C ASP A 102 27.52 4.19 -5.60
N MET A 103 28.80 4.31 -5.95
CA MET A 103 29.75 5.16 -5.22
C MET A 103 29.52 6.67 -5.45
N TYR A 104 28.94 7.05 -6.60
CA TYR A 104 28.66 8.44 -6.93
C TYR A 104 27.31 8.57 -7.62
N THR A 105 26.41 9.36 -7.03
CA THR A 105 25.11 9.66 -7.63
C THR A 105 25.16 11.01 -8.36
N ARG A 106 25.49 11.00 -9.65
CA ARG A 106 25.38 12.19 -10.50
C ARG A 106 23.96 12.26 -11.09
N VAL A 107 23.19 13.23 -10.61
CA VAL A 107 21.84 13.49 -11.13
C VAL A 107 21.89 14.62 -12.14
N ASN A 108 21.32 14.39 -13.31
CA ASN A 108 21.02 15.42 -14.29
C ASN A 108 19.51 15.69 -14.31
N MET A 109 19.13 16.95 -14.40
CA MET A 109 17.76 17.39 -14.57
C MET A 109 17.71 18.40 -15.72
N ARG A 110 16.71 18.27 -16.60
CA ARG A 110 16.52 19.17 -17.77
C ARG A 110 17.80 19.37 -18.61
N GLY A 111 18.59 18.31 -18.77
CA GLY A 111 19.81 18.31 -19.60
C GLY A 111 21.10 18.78 -18.90
N SER A 112 21.06 19.20 -17.63
CA SER A 112 22.26 19.65 -16.89
C SER A 112 22.40 18.98 -15.53
N ARG A 113 23.62 19.00 -14.96
CA ARG A 113 23.88 18.45 -13.61
C ARG A 113 23.10 19.23 -12.56
N ALA A 114 22.26 18.52 -11.81
CA ALA A 114 21.60 19.07 -10.64
C ALA A 114 22.61 19.22 -9.49
N ALA A 115 22.56 20.34 -8.80
CA ALA A 115 23.32 20.55 -7.58
C ALA A 115 22.70 19.73 -6.43
N ALA A 116 23.54 19.13 -5.60
CA ALA A 116 23.15 18.39 -4.41
C ALA A 116 23.26 19.29 -3.18
N PHE A 117 22.20 19.34 -2.38
CA PHE A 117 22.17 20.07 -1.12
C PHE A 117 21.80 19.13 0.02
N MET A 118 22.46 19.26 1.17
CA MET A 118 22.09 18.63 2.43
C MET A 118 21.76 19.73 3.44
N ASN A 119 20.52 19.72 3.94
CA ASN A 119 20.01 20.74 4.87
C ASN A 119 20.26 22.18 4.37
N GLY A 120 20.10 22.41 3.06
CA GLY A 120 20.29 23.72 2.43
C GLY A 120 21.74 24.10 2.12
N VAL A 121 22.73 23.27 2.48
CA VAL A 121 24.15 23.49 2.18
C VAL A 121 24.55 22.69 0.93
N ASN A 122 25.24 23.34 -0.02
CA ASN A 122 25.69 22.70 -1.26
C ASN A 122 26.83 21.71 -0.96
N VAL A 123 26.63 20.44 -1.31
CA VAL A 123 27.60 19.34 -1.15
C VAL A 123 27.96 18.72 -2.50
N THR A 124 27.71 19.44 -3.59
CA THR A 124 27.98 18.95 -4.95
C THR A 124 29.47 18.72 -5.14
N SER A 125 29.85 17.47 -5.43
CA SER A 125 31.23 17.15 -5.77
C SER A 125 31.71 17.94 -6.99
N ASN A 126 32.91 18.52 -6.88
CA ASN A 126 33.60 19.22 -7.96
C ASN A 126 34.25 18.28 -8.99
N TRP A 127 34.20 16.97 -8.75
CA TRP A 127 34.78 15.97 -9.64
C TRP A 127 33.91 15.87 -10.90
N VAL A 128 34.56 16.04 -12.06
CA VAL A 128 33.97 16.27 -13.40
C VAL A 128 33.15 17.58 -13.49
N ARG A 129 33.84 18.69 -13.80
CA ARG A 129 33.24 19.89 -14.37
C ARG A 129 33.16 19.73 -15.89
#